data_AF-A0A662R175-F1
#
_entry.id   AF-A0A662R175-F1
#
_cell.length_a   1.000
_cell.length_b   1.000
_cell.length_c   1.000
_cell.angle_alpha   90.00
_cell.angle_beta   90.00
_cell.angle_gamma   90.00
#
_symmetry.space_group_name_H-M   'P 1'
#
loop_
_entity.id
_entity.type
_entity.pdbx_description
1 polymer ?
#
loop_
_entity_poly.entity_id
_entity_poly.type
_entity_poly.pdbx_seq_one_letter_code
_entity_poly.pdbx_strand_id
1 'polypeptide(L)' 'MKIAISSSGEGLDAEFEPKFGRCKNFVIYDTENKTFKTISNPA' A
#
# COMPACT_ATOMS: atom_id res chain seq x y z
N MET A 1 10.79 -0.45 -10.86
CA MET A 1 9.35 -0.78 -11.07
C MET A 1 8.63 -0.47 -9.76
N LYS A 2 7.38 0.02 -9.82
CA LYS A 2 6.60 0.32 -8.62
C LYS A 2 5.38 -0.59 -8.52
N ILE A 3 5.15 -1.14 -7.34
CA ILE A 3 4.02 -2.04 -7.03
C ILE A 3 3.13 -1.33 -6.02
N ALA A 4 1.83 -1.24 -6.30
CA ALA A 4 0.84 -0.70 -5.37
C ALA A 4 0.04 -1.85 -4.75
N ILE A 5 -0.03 -1.89 -3.42
CA ILE A 5 -0.69 -2.94 -2.64
C ILE A 5 -1.78 -2.29 -1.79
N SER A 6 -3.01 -2.80 -1.86
CA SER A 6 -4.10 -2.37 -0.97
C SER A 6 -3.86 -2.88 0.45
N SER A 7 -3.91 -1.97 1.42
CA SER A 7 -3.59 -2.24 2.82
C SER A 7 -4.66 -1.70 3.76
N SER A 8 -4.89 -2.45 4.85
CA SER A 8 -5.78 -2.03 5.94
C SER A 8 -5.09 -1.07 6.92
N GLY A 9 -3.76 -0.94 6.85
CA GLY A 9 -2.92 -0.15 7.75
C GLY A 9 -1.73 0.51 7.06
N GLU A 10 -0.73 0.92 7.82
CA GLU A 10 0.49 1.53 7.31
C GLU A 10 1.66 0.54 7.33
N GLY A 11 2.53 0.62 6.32
CA GLY A 11 3.74 -0.20 6.27
C GLY A 11 3.56 -1.59 5.67
N LEU A 12 4.66 -2.35 5.61
CA LEU A 12 4.73 -3.67 4.98
C LEU A 12 4.15 -4.80 5.83
N ASP A 13 4.07 -4.61 7.15
CA ASP A 13 3.52 -5.59 8.10
C ASP A 13 1.99 -5.45 8.26
N ALA A 14 1.39 -4.43 7.64
CA ALA A 14 -0.05 -4.23 7.65
C ALA A 14 -0.76 -5.31 6.82
N GLU A 15 -1.96 -5.69 7.26
CA GLU A 15 -2.73 -6.71 6.56
C GLU A 15 -3.17 -6.25 5.16
N PHE A 16 -3.16 -7.20 4.23
CA PHE A 16 -3.69 -6.99 2.89
C PHE A 16 -5.19 -6.71 2.94
N GLU A 17 -5.63 -5.70 2.19
CA GLU A 17 -7.06 -5.37 2.06
C GLU A 17 -7.61 -5.88 0.72
N PRO A 18 -8.56 -6.84 0.71
CA PRO A 18 -9.12 -7.38 -0.53
C PRO A 18 -9.90 -6.36 -1.36
N LYS A 19 -10.45 -5.32 -0.72
CA LYS A 19 -11.26 -4.29 -1.40
C LYS A 19 -10.36 -3.18 -1.93
N PHE A 20 -9.71 -3.40 -3.06
CA PHE A 20 -8.76 -2.45 -3.65
C PHE A 20 -9.28 -0.99 -3.72
N GLY A 21 -10.48 -0.76 -4.24
CA GLY A 21 -11.03 0.60 -4.39
C GLY A 21 -11.51 1.26 -3.08
N ARG A 22 -11.58 0.52 -1.96
CA ARG A 22 -12.07 1.00 -0.67
C ARG A 22 -11.08 0.73 0.47
N CYS A 23 -9.84 0.38 0.16
CA CYS A 23 -8.84 0.22 1.18
C CYS A 23 -8.55 1.57 1.83
N LYS A 24 -8.12 1.54 3.10
CA LYS A 24 -7.79 2.76 3.82
C LYS A 24 -6.52 3.39 3.27
N ASN A 25 -5.56 2.56 2.87
CA ASN A 25 -4.25 2.98 2.39
C ASN A 25 -3.76 2.09 1.24
N PHE A 26 -2.82 2.63 0.47
CA PHE A 26 -1.99 1.88 -0.46
C PHE A 26 -0.54 1.91 0.01
N VAL A 27 0.12 0.76 -0.01
CA VAL A 27 1.57 0.67 0.15
C VAL A 27 2.19 0.62 -1.23
N ILE A 28 3.04 1.60 -1.53
CA ILE A 28 3.78 1.66 -2.79
C ILE A 28 5.20 1.18 -2.53
N TYR A 29 5.56 0.03 -3.10
CA TYR A 29 6.89 -0.55 -3.02
C TYR A 29 7.68 -0.27 -4.30
N ASP A 30 8.87 0.29 -4.16
CA ASP A 30 9.85 0.48 -5.24
C ASP A 30 10.82 -0.70 -5.26
N THR A 31 10.74 -1.52 -6.30
CA THR A 31 11.56 -2.73 -6.41
C THR A 31 13.02 -2.44 -6.74
N GLU A 32 13.34 -1.26 -7.28
CA GLU A 32 14.72 -0.88 -7.63
C GLU A 32 15.45 -0.39 -6.40
N ASN A 33 14.83 0.52 -5.66
CA ASN A 33 15.42 1.12 -4.46
C ASN A 33 15.16 0.31 -3.18
N LYS A 34 14.30 -0.71 -3.23
CA LYS A 34 13.82 -1.50 -2.08
C LYS A 34 13.23 -0.62 -0.98
N THR A 35 12.56 0.46 -1.37
CA THR A 35 11.90 1.39 -0.45
C THR A 35 10.39 1.25 -0.57
N PHE A 36 9.67 1.68 0.47
CA PHE A 36 8.22 1.75 0.43
C PHE A 36 7.71 3.06 1.00
N LYS A 37 6.48 3.40 0.65
CA LYS A 37 5.71 4.47 1.29
C LYS A 37 4.25 4.09 1.38
N THR A 38 3.59 4.56 2.43
CA THR A 38 2.15 4.44 2.58
C THR A 38 1.48 5.71 2.05
N ILE A 39 0.39 5.55 1.30
CA ILE A 39 -0.46 6.64 0.82
C ILE A 39 -1.87 6.36 1.34
N SER A 40 -2.46 7.31 2.05
CA SER A 40 -3.87 7.19 2.43
C SER A 40 -4.77 7.31 1.20
N ASN A 41 -5.87 6.55 1.19
CA ASN A 41 -6.92 6.62 0.19
C ASN A 41 -8.15 7.31 0.79
N PRO A 42 -8.10 8.65 0.99
CA PRO A 42 -9.26 9.40 1.44
C PRO A 42 -10.33 9.29 0.34
N ALA A 43 -11.46 8.67 0.69
CA ALA A 43 -12.64 8.64 -0.16
C ALA A 43 -13.24 10.05 -0.35
#